data_AF-A0A060C4L7-F1
#
_entry.id   AF-A0A060C4L7-F1
#
_cell.length_a   1.000
_cell.length_b   1.000
_cell.length_c   1.000
_cell.angle_alpha   90.00
_cell.angle_beta   90.00
_cell.angle_gamma   90.00
#
_symmetry.space_group_name_H-M   'P 1'
#
loop_
_entity.id
_entity.type
_entity.pdbx_description
1 polymer ?
#
loop_
_entity_poly.entity_id
_entity_poly.type
_entity_poly.pdbx_seq_one_letter_code
_entity_poly.pdbx_strand_id
1 'polypeptide(L)'
;NNTSQLKHGAKDILAYTEKSGQPAIIVVPQCPREQQWVNVPWSADAHIMPPEPSEPMRLAWELLQEDIAALPVDQSRVYVAGISMGGFGTWDIVQRHPDTFAGVIAVCGGGRYRHGPRDQGRAHLGSFDGGK
;
A
#
# COMPACT_ATOMS: atom_id res chain seq x y z
N ASN A 1 12.60 17.72 3.84
CA ASN A 1 12.74 16.74 4.93
C ASN A 1 11.90 15.51 4.61
N ASN A 2 12.39 14.30 4.88
CA ASN A 2 11.75 13.01 4.55
C ASN A 2 11.00 12.42 5.76
N THR A 3 9.98 13.13 6.24
CA THR A 3 9.25 12.78 7.47
C THR A 3 7.73 12.86 7.33
N SER A 4 7.21 13.26 6.17
CA SER A 4 5.77 13.46 5.97
C SER A 4 4.98 12.15 6.09
N GLN A 5 5.60 11.05 5.70
CA GLN A 5 5.05 9.70 5.73
C GLN A 5 4.89 9.13 7.15
N LEU A 6 5.62 9.65 8.13
CA LEU A 6 5.55 9.19 9.53
C LEU A 6 4.40 9.83 10.32
N LYS A 7 3.64 10.75 9.71
CA LYS A 7 2.60 11.52 10.38
C LYS A 7 1.38 10.69 10.79
N HIS A 8 1.07 9.64 10.04
CA HIS A 8 -0.17 8.89 10.19
C HIS A 8 0.11 7.39 10.29
N GLY A 9 -0.31 6.75 11.38
CA GLY A 9 -0.35 5.29 11.54
C GLY A 9 1.00 4.61 11.83
N ALA A 10 2.13 5.09 11.29
CA ALA A 10 3.42 4.43 11.45
C ALA A 10 3.82 4.21 12.94
N LYS A 11 3.60 5.23 13.78
CA LYS A 11 3.86 5.14 15.23
C LYS A 11 2.89 4.21 15.94
N ASP A 12 1.63 4.17 15.50
CA ASP A 12 0.59 3.32 16.09
C ASP A 12 0.86 1.84 15.78
N ILE A 13 1.29 1.53 14.55
CA ILE A 13 1.71 0.19 14.13
C ILE A 13 2.94 -0.23 14.93
N LEU A 14 3.94 0.65 15.07
CA LEU A 14 5.12 0.35 15.88
C LEU A 14 4.73 0.03 17.33
N ALA A 15 3.94 0.89 17.98
CA ALA A 15 3.48 0.67 19.35
C ALA A 15 2.66 -0.63 19.50
N TYR A 16 1.85 -0.98 18.48
CA TYR A 16 1.12 -2.25 18.47
C TYR A 16 2.07 -3.46 18.39
N THR A 17 3.10 -3.40 17.54
CA THR A 17 4.08 -4.49 17.38
C THR A 17 4.87 -4.71 18.68
N GLU A 18 5.25 -3.63 19.35
CA GLU A 18 5.91 -3.66 20.66
C GLU A 18 5.00 -4.27 21.73
N LYS A 19 3.73 -3.85 21.79
CA LYS A 19 2.76 -4.33 22.78
C LYS A 19 2.36 -5.80 22.57
N SER A 20 2.21 -6.23 21.31
CA SER A 20 1.79 -7.59 20.96
C SER A 20 2.93 -8.61 21.01
N GLY A 21 4.18 -8.15 21.08
CA GLY A 21 5.36 -9.02 20.98
C GLY A 21 5.54 -9.63 19.59
N GLN A 22 4.87 -9.10 18.57
CA GLN A 22 5.01 -9.56 17.19
C GLN A 22 6.05 -8.69 16.49
N PRO A 23 7.26 -9.21 16.21
CA PRO A 23 8.27 -8.45 15.48
C PRO A 23 7.78 -8.14 14.07
N ALA A 24 7.97 -6.90 13.63
CA ALA A 24 7.61 -6.45 12.29
C ALA A 24 8.70 -5.54 11.71
N ILE A 25 8.88 -5.64 10.40
CA ILE A 25 9.65 -4.68 9.61
C ILE A 25 8.64 -3.69 9.03
N ILE A 26 8.77 -2.41 9.35
CA ILE A 26 7.85 -1.35 8.90
C ILE A 26 8.58 -0.47 7.89
N VAL A 27 8.21 -0.58 6.62
CA VAL A 27 8.73 0.27 5.55
C VAL A 27 7.71 1.36 5.24
N VAL A 28 8.14 2.62 5.32
CA VAL A 28 7.26 3.78 5.08
C VAL A 28 7.93 4.67 4.03
N PRO A 29 7.73 4.40 2.72
CA PRO A 29 8.33 5.21 1.67
C PRO A 29 7.61 6.57 1.57
N GLN A 30 8.34 7.62 1.17
CA GLN A 30 7.78 8.96 0.99
C GLN A 30 7.72 9.31 -0.49
N CYS A 31 6.50 9.57 -0.99
CA CYS A 31 6.31 10.15 -2.31
C CYS A 31 6.85 11.60 -2.34
N PRO A 32 7.66 12.01 -3.33
CA PRO A 32 8.04 13.40 -3.53
C PRO A 32 6.82 14.32 -3.67
N ARG A 33 6.94 15.58 -3.21
CA ARG A 33 5.82 16.53 -3.12
C ARG A 33 5.14 16.81 -4.47
N GLU A 34 5.90 16.83 -5.54
CA GLU A 34 5.41 17.12 -6.90
C GLU A 34 5.03 15.85 -7.68
N GLN A 35 4.98 14.70 -7.00
CA GLN A 35 4.67 13.41 -7.59
C GLN A 35 3.49 12.74 -6.89
N GLN A 36 3.00 11.68 -7.52
CA GLN A 36 1.81 10.95 -7.13
C GLN A 36 2.12 9.47 -7.04
N TRP A 37 1.53 8.75 -6.07
CA TRP A 37 1.60 7.27 -6.05
C TRP A 37 0.93 6.64 -7.27
N VAL A 38 -0.06 7.31 -7.86
CA VAL A 38 -0.70 6.92 -9.11
C VAL A 38 -0.94 8.18 -9.92
N ASN A 39 -0.42 8.22 -11.16
CA ASN A 39 -0.48 9.38 -12.05
C ASN A 39 -1.87 9.55 -12.67
N VAL A 40 -2.86 9.90 -11.85
CA VAL A 40 -4.26 10.08 -12.25
C VAL A 40 -4.86 11.32 -11.59
N PRO A 41 -5.85 11.96 -12.22
CA PRO A 41 -6.61 13.03 -11.57
C PRO A 41 -7.45 12.45 -10.43
N TRP A 42 -7.07 12.72 -9.17
CA TRP A 42 -7.81 12.20 -8.00
C TRP A 42 -9.15 12.89 -7.74
N SER A 43 -9.40 14.03 -8.40
CA SER A 43 -10.69 14.72 -8.36
C SER A 43 -11.72 14.17 -9.35
N ALA A 44 -11.33 13.21 -10.20
CA ALA A 44 -12.23 12.59 -11.16
C ALA A 44 -13.08 11.50 -10.48
N ASP A 45 -14.36 11.41 -10.87
CA ASP A 45 -15.31 10.40 -10.36
C ASP A 45 -14.85 8.95 -10.65
N ALA A 46 -14.06 8.78 -11.71
CA ALA A 46 -13.44 7.53 -12.07
C ALA A 46 -12.11 7.79 -12.80
N HIS A 47 -11.18 6.86 -12.67
CA HIS A 47 -9.94 6.84 -13.45
C HIS A 47 -9.63 5.42 -13.91
N ILE A 48 -8.86 5.32 -14.98
CA ILE A 48 -8.27 4.06 -15.44
C ILE A 48 -6.85 4.02 -14.91
N MET A 49 -6.45 2.88 -14.35
CA MET A 49 -5.07 2.68 -13.92
C MET A 49 -4.12 2.83 -15.11
N PRO A 50 -3.09 3.67 -15.01
CA PRO A 50 -2.07 3.76 -16.05
C PRO A 50 -1.37 2.41 -16.26
N PRO A 51 -0.98 2.05 -17.50
CA PRO A 51 -0.31 0.78 -17.77
C PRO A 51 0.99 0.64 -16.95
N GLU A 52 1.75 1.72 -16.84
CA GLU A 52 2.99 1.77 -16.05
C GLU A 52 2.77 2.42 -14.68
N PRO A 53 3.46 1.96 -13.63
CA PRO A 53 3.44 2.62 -12.34
C PRO A 53 4.06 4.02 -12.44
N SER A 54 3.71 4.91 -11.50
CA SER A 54 4.45 6.16 -11.36
C SER A 54 5.88 5.88 -10.89
N GLU A 55 6.81 6.81 -11.14
CA GLU A 55 8.18 6.70 -10.65
C GLU A 55 8.30 6.40 -9.14
N PRO A 56 7.59 7.09 -8.23
CA PRO A 56 7.70 6.80 -6.81
C PRO A 56 7.14 5.43 -6.47
N MET A 57 6.07 4.97 -7.15
CA MET A 57 5.53 3.63 -6.96
C MET A 57 6.53 2.55 -7.39
N ARG A 58 7.16 2.72 -8.56
CA ARG A 58 8.21 1.81 -9.04
C ARG A 58 9.36 1.71 -8.04
N LEU A 59 9.86 2.85 -7.55
CA LEU A 59 10.93 2.89 -6.56
C LEU A 59 10.53 2.25 -5.22
N ALA A 60 9.30 2.48 -4.76
CA ALA A 60 8.78 1.87 -3.54
C ALA A 60 8.65 0.35 -3.68
N TRP A 61 8.25 -0.14 -4.85
CA TRP A 61 8.22 -1.56 -5.15
C TRP A 61 9.63 -2.18 -5.18
N GLU A 62 10.58 -1.53 -5.84
CA GLU A 62 11.98 -1.98 -5.86
C GLU A 62 12.58 -2.06 -4.46
N LEU A 63 12.34 -1.04 -3.63
CA LEU A 63 12.74 -1.04 -2.23
C LEU A 63 12.14 -2.21 -1.46
N LEU A 64 10.83 -2.47 -1.64
CA LEU A 64 10.18 -3.61 -0.99
C LEU A 64 10.79 -4.95 -1.41
N GLN A 65 11.11 -5.12 -2.70
CA GLN A 65 11.75 -6.33 -3.21
C GLN A 65 13.15 -6.51 -2.62
N GLU A 66 13.92 -5.43 -2.53
CA GLU A 66 15.25 -5.43 -1.90
C GLU A 66 15.15 -5.80 -0.42
N ASP A 67 14.23 -5.19 0.33
CA ASP A 67 14.00 -5.48 1.75
C ASP A 67 13.56 -6.93 1.98
N ILE A 68 12.67 -7.46 1.15
CA ILE A 68 12.24 -8.87 1.22
C ILE A 68 13.42 -9.83 0.99
N ALA A 69 14.35 -9.47 0.09
CA ALA A 69 15.52 -10.29 -0.21
C ALA A 69 16.61 -10.18 0.87
N ALA A 70 16.77 -9.02 1.50
CA ALA A 70 17.87 -8.72 2.41
C ALA A 70 17.55 -8.97 3.89
N LEU A 71 16.28 -8.89 4.28
CA LEU A 71 15.84 -8.98 5.68
C LEU A 71 15.12 -10.31 5.96
N PRO A 72 15.00 -10.74 7.23
CA PRO A 72 14.28 -11.96 7.60
C PRO A 72 12.75 -11.78 7.50
N VAL A 73 12.24 -11.52 6.30
CA VAL A 73 10.82 -11.31 6.02
C VAL A 73 10.11 -12.66 5.84
N ASP A 74 9.01 -12.82 6.57
CA ASP A 74 8.04 -13.89 6.30
C ASP A 74 7.17 -13.50 5.10
N GLN A 75 7.49 -14.05 3.93
CA GLN A 75 6.80 -13.75 2.67
C GLN A 75 5.31 -14.13 2.69
N SER A 76 4.86 -14.96 3.63
CA SER A 76 3.43 -15.26 3.81
C SER A 76 2.67 -14.18 4.58
N ARG A 77 3.37 -13.17 5.13
CA ARG A 77 2.85 -12.11 5.99
C ARG A 77 3.32 -10.72 5.54
N VAL A 78 3.24 -10.45 4.23
CA VAL A 78 3.48 -9.11 3.67
C VAL A 78 2.16 -8.36 3.59
N TYR A 79 2.09 -7.16 4.17
CA TYR A 79 0.88 -6.34 4.22
C TYR A 79 1.15 -4.97 3.61
N VAL A 80 0.12 -4.36 3.03
CA VAL A 80 0.19 -2.99 2.51
C VAL A 80 -0.98 -2.16 3.00
N ALA A 81 -0.70 -0.92 3.39
CA ALA A 81 -1.71 0.01 3.87
C ALA A 81 -1.45 1.44 3.40
N GLY A 82 -2.52 2.21 3.21
CA GLY A 82 -2.42 3.60 2.74
C GLY A 82 -3.71 4.40 2.92
N ILE A 83 -3.55 5.70 3.11
CA ILE A 83 -4.65 6.66 3.36
C ILE A 83 -4.68 7.72 2.25
N SER A 84 -5.86 8.06 1.74
CA SER A 84 -6.07 9.09 0.70
C SER A 84 -5.24 8.80 -0.54
N MET A 85 -4.28 9.67 -0.92
CA MET A 85 -3.30 9.39 -1.97
C MET A 85 -2.59 8.04 -1.78
N GLY A 86 -2.28 7.69 -0.52
CA GLY A 86 -1.72 6.39 -0.17
C GLY A 86 -2.69 5.24 -0.43
N GLY A 87 -4.00 5.45 -0.27
CA GLY A 87 -5.02 4.45 -0.59
C GLY A 87 -5.10 4.14 -2.09
N PHE A 88 -4.94 5.14 -2.97
CA PHE A 88 -4.77 4.90 -4.41
C PHE A 88 -3.51 4.07 -4.67
N GLY A 89 -2.39 4.42 -4.04
CA GLY A 89 -1.13 3.67 -4.16
C GLY A 89 -1.25 2.21 -3.68
N THR A 90 -1.99 1.99 -2.59
CA THR A 90 -2.29 0.65 -2.07
C THR A 90 -3.09 -0.17 -3.08
N TRP A 91 -4.10 0.42 -3.74
CA TRP A 91 -4.82 -0.29 -4.79
C TRP A 91 -3.98 -0.55 -6.04
N ASP A 92 -3.08 0.38 -6.40
CA ASP A 92 -2.21 0.24 -7.56
C ASP A 92 -1.23 -0.92 -7.41
N ILE A 93 -0.49 -0.97 -6.30
CA ILE A 93 0.53 -2.00 -6.09
C ILE A 93 -0.08 -3.40 -5.95
N VAL A 94 -1.25 -3.53 -5.34
CA VAL A 94 -1.96 -4.82 -5.19
C VAL A 94 -2.49 -5.32 -6.52
N GLN A 95 -2.98 -4.44 -7.39
CA GLN A 95 -3.45 -4.85 -8.72
C GLN A 95 -2.29 -5.25 -9.63
N ARG A 96 -1.12 -4.62 -9.48
CA ARG A 96 0.10 -4.99 -10.22
C ARG A 96 0.76 -6.27 -9.71
N HIS A 97 0.66 -6.55 -8.41
CA HIS A 97 1.33 -7.67 -7.73
C HIS A 97 0.36 -8.44 -6.81
N PRO A 98 -0.66 -9.12 -7.38
CA PRO A 98 -1.76 -9.71 -6.60
C PRO A 98 -1.31 -10.84 -5.66
N ASP A 99 -0.23 -11.54 -5.99
CA ASP A 99 0.26 -12.69 -5.22
C ASP A 99 1.21 -12.31 -4.08
N THR A 100 1.52 -11.02 -3.89
CA THR A 100 2.52 -10.57 -2.91
C THR A 100 1.92 -10.33 -1.53
N PHE A 101 0.69 -9.82 -1.44
CA PHE A 101 0.15 -9.29 -0.18
C PHE A 101 -0.83 -10.25 0.48
N ALA A 102 -0.57 -10.58 1.75
CA ALA A 102 -1.47 -11.35 2.60
C ALA A 102 -2.67 -10.53 3.10
N GLY A 103 -2.59 -9.20 3.08
CA GLY A 103 -3.68 -8.33 3.49
C GLY A 103 -3.45 -6.88 3.07
N VAL A 104 -4.56 -6.15 2.91
CA VAL A 104 -4.58 -4.82 2.30
C VAL A 104 -5.53 -3.91 3.08
N ILE A 105 -5.07 -2.72 3.43
CA ILE A 105 -5.88 -1.68 4.08
C ILE A 105 -5.80 -0.39 3.26
N ALA A 106 -6.85 -0.10 2.49
CA ALA A 106 -6.95 1.13 1.72
C ALA A 106 -8.04 2.04 2.31
N VAL A 107 -7.64 3.20 2.83
CA VAL A 107 -8.53 4.16 3.50
C VAL A 107 -8.75 5.38 2.61
N CYS A 108 -10.01 5.71 2.30
CA CYS A 108 -10.42 6.87 1.50
C CYS A 108 -9.61 7.05 0.19
N GLY A 109 -9.26 5.94 -0.49
CA GLY A 109 -8.56 5.94 -1.77
C GLY A 109 -9.46 5.39 -2.89
N GLY A 110 -9.22 5.82 -4.13
CA GLY A 110 -9.96 5.33 -5.29
C GLY A 110 -9.32 4.08 -5.90
N GLY A 111 -10.12 3.04 -6.12
CA GLY A 111 -9.71 1.83 -6.82
C GLY A 111 -10.89 0.88 -7.00
N ARG A 112 -11.08 0.36 -8.22
CA ARG A 112 -12.01 -0.75 -8.47
C ARG A 112 -11.19 -2.02 -8.65
N TYR A 113 -11.11 -2.84 -7.61
CA TYR A 113 -10.54 -4.18 -7.71
C TYR A 113 -11.48 -5.06 -8.53
N ARG A 114 -11.05 -5.53 -9.71
CA ARG A 114 -11.83 -6.45 -10.53
C ARG A 114 -11.37 -7.88 -10.26
N HIS A 115 -12.24 -8.69 -9.64
CA HIS A 115 -11.96 -10.11 -9.36
C HIS A 115 -11.68 -10.90 -10.66
N GLY A 116 -10.51 -11.54 -10.70
CA GLY A 116 -10.24 -12.65 -11.62
C GLY A 116 -10.68 -13.98 -11.00
N PRO A 117 -10.97 -15.03 -11.79
CA PRO A 117 -11.56 -16.29 -11.32
C PRO A 117 -10.66 -17.17 -10.40
N ARG A 118 -9.54 -16.66 -9.88
CA ARG A 118 -8.56 -17.45 -9.09
C ARG A 118 -8.46 -17.07 -7.60
N ASP A 119 -9.12 -16.03 -7.12
CA ASP A 119 -8.90 -15.46 -5.76
C ASP A 119 -9.93 -15.87 -4.70
N GLN A 120 -10.16 -17.17 -4.52
CA GLN A 120 -11.07 -17.68 -3.47
C GLN A 120 -10.41 -17.87 -2.09
N GLY A 121 -9.32 -17.17 -1.71
CA GLY A 121 -8.67 -17.60 -0.46
C GLY A 121 -7.72 -16.76 0.39
N ARG A 122 -7.24 -15.55 0.05
CA ARG A 122 -6.15 -14.98 0.89
C ARG A 122 -6.16 -13.50 1.25
N ALA A 123 -6.77 -12.60 0.48
CA ALA A 123 -6.77 -11.18 0.85
C ALA A 123 -7.96 -10.83 1.76
N HIS A 124 -7.73 -10.58 3.05
CA HIS A 124 -8.71 -9.85 3.86
C HIS A 124 -8.75 -8.40 3.38
N LEU A 125 -9.79 -8.07 2.61
CA LEU A 125 -10.01 -6.78 1.99
C LEU A 125 -10.74 -5.84 2.95
N GLY A 126 -10.04 -4.85 3.49
CA GLY A 126 -10.64 -3.76 4.26
C GLY A 126 -10.60 -2.46 3.45
N SER A 127 -11.76 -2.01 2.96
CA SER A 127 -11.93 -0.64 2.48
C SER A 127 -12.74 0.12 3.51
N PHE A 128 -12.16 1.22 4.01
CA PHE A 128 -12.85 2.14 4.89
C PHE A 128 -13.05 3.45 4.13
N ASP A 129 -14.30 3.69 3.72
CA ASP A 129 -14.74 4.96 3.17
C ASP A 129 -15.58 5.67 4.23
N GLY A 130 -15.12 6.85 4.65
CA GLY A 130 -15.83 7.71 5.60
C GLY A 130 -16.99 8.39 4.90
N GLY A 131 -18.03 7.62 4.58
CA GLY A 131 -19.23 8.11 3.92
C GLY A 131 -20.08 8.99 4.85
N LYS A 132 -19.87 10.31 4.74
CA LYS A 132 -20.58 11.49 5.28
C LYS A 132 -20.40 11.82 6.76
#